data_AF-A0A379WUJ9-F1
#
_entry.id   AF-A0A379WUJ9-F1
#
_cell.length_a   1.000
_cell.length_b   1.000
_cell.length_c   1.000
_cell.angle_alpha   90.00
_cell.angle_beta   90.00
_cell.angle_gamma   90.00
#
_symmetry.space_group_name_H-M   'P 1'
#
loop_
_entity.id
_entity.type
_entity.pdbx_description
1 polymer ?
#
loop_
_entity_poly.entity_id
_entity_poly.type
_entity_poly.pdbx_seq_one_letter_code
_entity_poly.pdbx_strand_id
1 'polypeptide(L)'
;MVALVYIIGAIAMFFTAYSYSTLSQHISSSGSAYAYAGVCINPAVGFLTGWILLLDYLLFPTLVAVLGGVAVHAILPQIPVWVWPLIYVAIGTGVNYLGIQQTAKFDKLLVFIQLGILAIFVLLIVRLLMLDSSQITLSFRPFFDSQWFTPGLIATAISVAR
;
A
#
# COMPACT_ATOMS: atom_id res chain seq x y z
N MET A 1 -17.93 5.83 2.90
CA MET A 1 -17.34 4.84 3.83
C MET A 1 -15.86 4.52 3.59
N VAL A 2 -15.21 5.06 2.53
CA VAL A 2 -13.79 4.80 2.25
C VAL A 2 -12.86 5.22 3.39
N ALA A 3 -13.14 6.36 4.03
CA ALA A 3 -12.35 6.85 5.17
C ALA A 3 -12.37 5.88 6.37
N LEU A 4 -13.51 5.25 6.65
CA LEU A 4 -13.64 4.26 7.72
C LEU A 4 -12.80 3.00 7.44
N VAL A 5 -12.79 2.53 6.18
CA VAL A 5 -11.97 1.38 5.77
C VAL A 5 -10.49 1.66 6.00
N TYR A 6 -10.02 2.87 5.67
CA TYR A 6 -8.64 3.28 5.96
C TYR A 6 -8.33 3.30 7.46
N ILE A 7 -9.24 3.76 8.32
CA ILE A 7 -9.05 3.75 9.78
C ILE A 7 -8.93 2.32 10.30
N ILE A 8 -9.83 1.43 9.90
CA ILE A 8 -9.80 0.02 10.34
C ILE A 8 -8.50 -0.64 9.86
N GLY A 9 -8.10 -0.40 8.61
CA GLY A 9 -6.84 -0.88 8.06
C GLY A 9 -5.62 -0.33 8.83
N ALA A 10 -5.64 0.95 9.19
CA ALA A 10 -4.56 1.56 9.96
C ALA A 10 -4.43 0.94 11.36
N ILE A 11 -5.54 0.66 12.04
CA ILE A 11 -5.54 -0.03 13.34
C ILE A 11 -4.97 -1.44 13.19
N ALA A 12 -5.38 -2.19 12.17
CA ALA A 12 -4.84 -3.53 11.91
C ALA A 12 -3.32 -3.48 11.65
N MET A 13 -2.86 -2.58 10.78
CA MET A 13 -1.44 -2.39 10.49
C MET A 13 -0.64 -1.92 11.71
N PHE A 14 -1.24 -1.14 12.61
CA PHE A 14 -0.60 -0.72 13.86
C PHE A 14 -0.26 -1.93 14.75
N PHE A 15 -1.20 -2.86 14.93
CA PHE A 15 -0.94 -4.09 15.69
C PHE A 15 0.14 -4.96 15.03
N THR A 16 0.15 -5.04 13.69
CA THR A 16 1.23 -5.72 12.96
C THR A 16 2.57 -5.06 13.23
N ALA A 17 2.69 -3.74 13.04
CA ALA A 17 3.92 -3.01 13.26
C ALA A 17 4.42 -3.12 14.72
N TYR A 18 3.51 -3.06 15.70
CA TYR A 18 3.83 -3.21 17.11
C TYR A 18 4.39 -4.61 17.43
N SER A 19 3.78 -5.65 16.87
CA SER A 19 4.27 -7.03 16.99
C SER A 19 5.69 -7.18 16.43
N TYR A 20 5.94 -6.66 15.22
CA TYR A 20 7.27 -6.70 14.59
C TYR A 20 8.31 -5.91 15.38
N SER A 21 7.96 -4.73 15.87
CA SER A 21 8.85 -3.91 16.71
C SER A 21 9.27 -4.67 17.97
N THR A 22 8.32 -5.29 18.66
CA THR A 22 8.59 -6.06 19.89
C THR A 22 9.46 -7.28 19.62
N LEU A 23 9.14 -8.04 18.57
CA LEU A 23 9.84 -9.28 18.22
C LEU A 23 11.26 -9.02 17.69
N SER A 24 11.45 -7.94 16.92
CA SER A 24 12.77 -7.55 16.37
C SER A 24 13.81 -7.23 17.46
N GLN A 25 13.36 -6.80 18.64
CA GLN A 25 14.25 -6.51 19.77
C GLN A 25 14.74 -7.77 20.49
N HIS A 26 13.97 -8.86 20.43
CA HIS A 26 14.25 -10.11 21.15
C HIS A 26 14.79 -11.21 20.24
N ILE A 27 14.49 -11.16 18.94
CA ILE A 27 14.89 -12.16 17.95
C ILE A 27 15.84 -11.48 16.95
N SER A 28 17.14 -11.68 17.13
CA SER A 28 18.19 -11.14 16.26
C SER A 28 18.37 -11.98 14.99
N SER A 29 17.28 -12.22 14.25
CA SER A 29 17.28 -12.96 12.99
C SER A 29 16.77 -12.10 11.85
N SER A 30 17.44 -12.17 10.69
CA SER A 30 17.02 -11.49 9.45
C SER A 30 15.80 -12.12 8.78
N GLY A 31 15.27 -13.23 9.31
CA GLY A 31 14.18 -13.99 8.70
C GLY A 31 12.77 -13.39 8.85
N SER A 32 12.62 -12.21 9.47
CA SER A 32 11.32 -11.51 9.57
C SER A 32 10.22 -12.41 10.16
N ALA A 33 8.98 -12.36 9.62
CA ALA A 33 7.84 -13.13 10.10
C ALA A 33 8.07 -14.66 10.13
N TYR A 34 8.84 -15.21 9.18
CA TYR A 34 9.23 -16.63 9.18
C TYR A 34 9.99 -16.98 10.47
N ALA A 35 11.01 -16.19 10.82
CA ALA A 35 11.82 -16.42 12.01
C ALA A 35 11.00 -16.23 13.28
N TYR A 36 10.16 -15.18 13.32
CA TYR A 36 9.33 -14.89 14.48
C TYR A 36 8.29 -15.99 14.73
N ALA A 37 7.58 -16.44 13.71
CA ALA A 37 6.59 -17.51 13.84
C ALA A 37 7.26 -18.86 14.21
N GLY A 38 8.43 -19.14 13.64
CA GLY A 38 9.22 -20.32 13.96
C GLY A 38 9.64 -20.40 15.43
N VAL A 39 10.07 -19.27 16.00
CA VAL A 39 10.53 -19.18 17.39
C VAL A 39 9.36 -19.11 18.38
N CYS A 40 8.33 -18.30 18.10
CA CYS A 40 7.25 -18.03 19.05
C CYS A 40 6.12 -19.06 19.04
N ILE A 41 5.91 -19.78 17.93
CA ILE A 41 4.80 -20.74 17.79
C ILE A 41 5.34 -22.15 17.65
N ASN A 42 5.90 -22.50 16.49
CA ASN A 42 6.65 -23.73 16.25
C ASN A 42 7.34 -23.66 14.86
N PRO A 43 8.33 -24.53 14.59
CA PRO A 43 9.05 -24.53 13.31
C PRO A 43 8.18 -24.79 12.07
N ALA A 44 7.10 -25.58 12.18
CA ALA A 44 6.22 -25.88 11.05
C ALA A 44 5.38 -24.66 10.63
N VAL A 45 4.89 -23.87 11.58
CA VAL A 45 4.21 -22.60 11.33
C VAL A 45 5.20 -21.58 10.77
N GLY A 46 6.43 -21.55 11.28
CA GLY A 46 7.52 -20.79 10.65
C GLY A 46 7.67 -21.12 9.17
N PHE A 47 7.82 -22.40 8.83
CA PHE A 47 7.92 -22.87 7.44
C PHE A 47 6.75 -22.45 6.56
N LEU A 48 5.52 -22.63 7.03
CA LEU A 48 4.31 -22.19 6.30
C LEU A 48 4.29 -20.66 6.10
N THR A 49 4.64 -19.88 7.12
CA THR A 49 4.75 -18.42 7.01
C THR A 49 5.78 -18.01 5.96
N GLY A 50 6.91 -18.72 5.86
CA GLY A 50 7.91 -18.49 4.82
C GLY A 50 7.34 -18.68 3.40
N TRP A 51 6.56 -19.73 3.17
CA TRP A 51 5.88 -19.94 1.88
C TRP A 51 4.86 -18.86 1.56
N ILE A 52 4.07 -18.45 2.55
CA ILE A 52 3.10 -17.36 2.38
C ILE A 52 3.81 -16.06 2.01
N LEU A 53 4.91 -15.72 2.70
CA LEU A 53 5.72 -14.53 2.39
C LEU A 53 6.33 -14.59 0.98
N LEU A 54 6.83 -15.75 0.57
CA LEU A 54 7.37 -15.92 -0.77
C LEU A 54 6.30 -15.68 -1.84
N LEU A 55 5.09 -16.23 -1.64
CA LEU A 55 3.97 -15.99 -2.54
C LEU A 55 3.55 -14.52 -2.56
N ASP A 56 3.50 -13.86 -1.40
CA ASP A 56 3.19 -12.43 -1.30
C ASP A 56 4.21 -11.59 -2.08
N TYR A 57 5.50 -11.85 -1.91
CA TYR A 57 6.57 -11.16 -2.65
C TYR A 57 6.55 -11.42 -4.16
N LEU A 58 5.95 -12.51 -4.64
CA LEU A 58 5.79 -12.76 -6.07
C LEU A 58 4.53 -12.11 -6.64
N LEU A 59 3.40 -12.26 -5.92
CA LEU A 59 2.08 -11.89 -6.41
C LEU A 59 1.79 -10.40 -6.22
N PHE A 60 2.13 -9.83 -5.05
CA PHE A 60 1.78 -8.46 -4.72
C PHE A 60 2.48 -7.44 -5.62
N PRO A 61 3.80 -7.51 -5.88
CA PRO A 61 4.45 -6.60 -6.81
C PRO A 61 3.91 -6.71 -8.23
N THR A 62 3.59 -7.94 -8.67
CA THR A 62 2.99 -8.18 -9.99
C THR A 62 1.62 -7.51 -10.10
N LEU A 63 0.77 -7.66 -9.09
CA LEU A 63 -0.55 -7.03 -9.03
C LEU A 63 -0.43 -5.50 -9.08
N VAL A 64 0.43 -4.93 -8.24
CA VAL A 64 0.61 -3.46 -8.18
C VAL A 64 1.21 -2.92 -9.48
N ALA A 65 2.12 -3.65 -10.13
CA ALA A 65 2.69 -3.24 -11.42
C ALA A 65 1.63 -3.20 -12.53
N VAL A 66 0.72 -4.18 -12.58
CA VAL A 66 -0.39 -4.19 -13.54
C VAL A 66 -1.37 -3.06 -13.25
N LEU A 67 -1.78 -2.86 -11.99
CA LEU A 67 -2.70 -1.78 -11.62
C LEU A 67 -2.11 -0.40 -11.91
N GLY A 68 -0.82 -0.21 -11.62
CA GLY A 68 -0.09 1.00 -11.99
C GLY A 68 -0.05 1.20 -13.50
N GLY A 69 0.18 0.13 -14.27
CA GLY A 69 0.17 0.18 -15.73
C GLY A 69 -1.18 0.56 -16.31
N VAL A 70 -2.28 0.05 -15.75
CA VAL A 70 -3.65 0.46 -16.12
C VAL A 70 -3.86 1.95 -15.83
N ALA A 71 -3.42 2.43 -14.66
CA ALA A 71 -3.55 3.83 -14.29
C ALA A 71 -2.77 4.77 -15.23
N VAL A 72 -1.54 4.42 -15.60
CA VAL A 72 -0.73 5.24 -16.53
C VAL A 72 -1.26 5.14 -17.97
N HIS A 73 -1.74 3.96 -18.39
CA HIS A 73 -2.36 3.80 -19.71
C HIS A 73 -3.59 4.69 -19.90
N ALA A 74 -4.36 4.98 -18.84
CA ALA A 74 -5.47 5.93 -18.90
C ALA A 74 -5.03 7.36 -19.30
N ILE A 75 -3.77 7.72 -19.04
CA ILE A 75 -3.16 9.01 -19.38
C ILE A 75 -2.41 8.94 -20.71
N LEU A 76 -1.74 7.81 -20.98
CA LEU A 76 -0.94 7.55 -22.18
C LEU A 76 -1.46 6.31 -22.93
N PRO A 77 -2.65 6.40 -23.58
CA PRO A 77 -3.30 5.27 -24.22
C PRO A 77 -2.55 4.72 -25.44
N GLN A 78 -1.59 5.48 -25.98
CA GLN A 78 -0.75 5.06 -27.10
C GLN A 78 0.24 3.93 -26.74
N ILE A 79 0.54 3.72 -25.46
CA ILE A 79 1.43 2.63 -25.00
C ILE A 79 0.57 1.48 -24.46
N PRO A 80 0.63 0.26 -25.02
CA PRO A 80 -0.15 -0.88 -24.54
C PRO A 80 0.07 -1.19 -23.05
N VAL A 81 -0.99 -1.58 -22.34
CA VAL A 81 -0.97 -1.81 -20.88
C VAL A 81 0.14 -2.77 -20.43
N TRP A 82 0.40 -3.84 -21.19
CA TRP A 82 1.39 -4.86 -20.85
C TRP A 82 2.84 -4.35 -20.83
N VAL A 83 3.12 -3.22 -21.48
CA VAL A 83 4.46 -2.63 -21.53
C VAL A 83 4.84 -2.00 -20.19
N TRP A 84 3.87 -1.43 -19.46
CA TRP A 84 4.13 -0.72 -18.21
C TRP A 84 4.71 -1.62 -17.10
N PRO A 85 4.15 -2.81 -16.80
CA PRO A 85 4.78 -3.73 -15.86
C PRO A 85 6.22 -4.08 -16.22
N LEU A 86 6.53 -4.27 -17.51
CA LEU A 86 7.90 -4.56 -17.96
C LEU A 86 8.85 -3.39 -17.70
N ILE A 87 8.39 -2.16 -17.92
CA ILE A 87 9.16 -0.95 -17.61
C ILE A 87 9.44 -0.88 -16.09
N TYR A 88 8.42 -1.10 -15.25
CA TYR A 88 8.59 -1.05 -13.79
C TYR A 88 9.57 -2.11 -13.29
N VAL A 89 9.47 -3.34 -13.80
CA VAL A 89 10.41 -4.42 -13.48
C VAL A 89 11.81 -4.06 -13.96
N ALA A 90 11.99 -3.56 -15.18
CA ALA A 90 13.30 -3.17 -15.70
C ALA A 90 13.97 -2.07 -14.86
N ILE A 91 13.21 -1.05 -14.46
CA ILE A 91 13.71 0.02 -13.57
C ILE A 91 14.07 -0.56 -12.20
N GLY A 92 13.18 -1.35 -11.60
CA GLY A 92 13.39 -1.96 -10.29
C GLY A 92 14.62 -2.88 -10.29
N THR A 93 14.74 -3.76 -11.28
CA THR A 93 15.91 -4.63 -11.45
C THR A 93 17.18 -3.83 -11.65
N GLY A 94 17.14 -2.78 -12.48
CA GLY A 94 18.30 -1.89 -12.70
C GLY A 94 18.77 -1.24 -11.40
N VAL A 95 17.85 -0.67 -10.62
CA VAL A 95 18.18 -0.06 -9.31
C VAL A 95 18.72 -1.09 -8.34
N ASN A 96 18.10 -2.28 -8.27
CA ASN A 96 18.53 -3.35 -7.37
C ASN A 96 19.92 -3.91 -7.74
N TYR A 97 20.26 -3.94 -9.03
CA TYR A 97 21.58 -4.38 -9.50
C TYR A 97 22.71 -3.44 -9.03
N LEU A 98 22.42 -2.14 -8.84
CA LEU A 98 23.37 -1.15 -8.33
C LEU A 98 23.64 -1.28 -6.82
N GLY A 99 22.95 -2.21 -6.14
CA GLY A 99 23.17 -2.56 -4.75
C GLY A 99 22.24 -1.87 -3.76
N ILE A 100 22.15 -2.44 -2.55
CA ILE A 100 21.13 -2.09 -1.53
C ILE A 100 21.18 -0.63 -1.07
N GLN A 101 22.36 -0.01 -1.09
CA GLN A 101 22.51 1.41 -0.74
C GLN A 101 21.84 2.33 -1.77
N GLN A 102 21.86 1.96 -3.05
CA GLN A 102 21.21 2.72 -4.12
C GLN A 102 19.71 2.50 -4.10
N THR A 103 19.26 1.26 -3.88
CA THR A 103 17.84 0.96 -3.64
C THR A 103 17.27 1.81 -2.51
N ALA A 104 17.93 1.86 -1.35
CA ALA A 104 17.46 2.65 -0.21
C ALA A 104 17.39 4.17 -0.51
N LYS A 105 18.33 4.70 -1.29
CA LYS A 105 18.31 6.12 -1.72
C LYS A 105 17.17 6.38 -2.71
N PHE A 106 16.96 5.47 -3.65
CA PHE A 106 15.89 5.57 -4.64
C PHE A 106 14.51 5.50 -3.97
N ASP A 107 14.30 4.56 -3.04
CA ASP A 107 13.06 4.47 -2.28
C ASP A 107 12.80 5.76 -1.48
N LYS A 108 13.83 6.29 -0.82
CA LYS A 108 13.72 7.56 -0.09
C LYS A 108 13.35 8.73 -1.02
N LEU A 109 13.92 8.77 -2.22
CA LEU A 109 13.58 9.78 -3.23
C LEU A 109 12.10 9.65 -3.65
N LEU A 110 11.62 8.44 -3.92
CA LEU A 110 10.22 8.20 -4.29
C LEU A 110 9.26 8.67 -3.17
N VAL A 111 9.59 8.40 -1.91
CA VAL A 111 8.81 8.88 -0.76
C VAL A 111 8.75 10.41 -0.73
N PHE A 112 9.86 11.11 -0.98
CA PHE A 112 9.85 12.57 -1.04
C PHE A 112 8.98 13.10 -2.19
N ILE A 113 9.02 12.46 -3.36
CA ILE A 113 8.16 12.82 -4.49
C ILE A 113 6.69 12.64 -4.11
N GLN A 114 6.33 11.51 -3.49
CA GLN A 114 4.96 11.24 -3.02
C GLN A 114 4.49 12.28 -2.01
N LEU A 115 5.32 12.64 -1.03
CA LEU A 115 5.02 13.69 -0.06
C LEU A 115 4.86 15.06 -0.73
N GLY A 116 5.66 15.37 -1.75
CA GLY A 116 5.53 16.59 -2.55
C GLY A 116 4.19 16.66 -3.29
N ILE A 117 3.80 15.57 -3.97
CA ILE A 117 2.50 15.47 -4.65
C ILE A 117 1.36 15.61 -3.64
N LEU A 118 1.46 14.95 -2.49
CA LEU A 118 0.47 15.07 -1.41
C LEU A 118 0.36 16.52 -0.90
N ALA A 119 1.49 17.20 -0.70
CA ALA A 119 1.49 18.59 -0.27
C ALA A 119 0.82 19.51 -1.30
N ILE A 120 1.11 19.34 -2.59
CA ILE A 120 0.45 20.08 -3.67
C ILE A 120 -1.06 19.81 -3.65
N PHE A 121 -1.47 18.55 -3.53
CA PHE A 121 -2.88 18.16 -3.45
C PHE A 121 -3.60 18.84 -2.28
N VAL A 122 -3.00 18.83 -1.09
CA VAL A 122 -3.55 19.52 0.09
C VAL A 122 -3.63 21.03 -0.11
N LEU A 123 -2.59 21.64 -0.68
CA LEU A 123 -2.58 23.09 -0.97
C LEU A 123 -3.68 23.49 -1.96
N LEU A 124 -3.91 22.69 -3.00
CA LEU A 124 -4.99 22.92 -3.96
C LEU A 124 -6.38 22.83 -3.30
N ILE A 125 -6.59 21.87 -2.40
CA ILE A 125 -7.83 21.75 -1.62
C ILE A 125 -8.03 22.98 -0.73
N VAL A 126 -6.99 23.41 0.00
CA VAL A 126 -7.06 24.59 0.87
C VAL A 126 -7.35 25.85 0.05
N ARG A 127 -6.70 26.01 -1.11
CA ARG A 127 -6.96 27.13 -2.02
C ARG A 127 -8.39 27.13 -2.54
N LEU A 128 -8.92 25.96 -2.91
CA LEU A 128 -10.30 25.81 -3.37
C LEU A 128 -11.30 26.19 -2.26
N LEU A 129 -11.05 25.74 -1.03
CA LEU A 129 -11.86 26.08 0.15
C LEU A 129 -11.93 27.60 0.42
N MET A 130 -10.83 28.32 0.19
CA MET A 130 -10.76 29.77 0.38
C MET A 130 -11.44 30.57 -0.73
N LEU A 131 -11.47 30.05 -1.97
CA LEU A 131 -12.05 30.73 -3.13
C LEU A 131 -13.55 30.45 -3.28
N ASP A 132 -14.00 29.24 -2.96
CA ASP A 132 -15.36 28.77 -3.24
C ASP A 132 -15.90 27.97 -2.05
N SER A 133 -16.35 28.67 -1.01
CA SER A 133 -16.84 28.05 0.23
C SER A 133 -18.31 27.60 0.15
N SER A 134 -19.05 27.97 -0.90
CA SER A 134 -20.51 27.80 -0.96
C SER A 134 -20.99 26.37 -1.25
N GLN A 135 -20.11 25.47 -1.74
CA GLN A 135 -20.47 24.08 -2.06
C GLN A 135 -19.83 23.04 -1.13
N ILE A 136 -18.97 23.45 -0.19
CA ILE A 136 -18.19 22.51 0.62
C ILE A 136 -18.79 22.42 2.02
N THR A 137 -19.52 21.33 2.27
CA THR A 137 -20.07 21.02 3.60
C THR A 137 -19.17 20.02 4.33
N LEU A 138 -18.85 20.30 5.59
CA LEU A 138 -18.20 19.34 6.47
C LEU A 138 -19.21 18.22 6.78
N SER A 139 -19.08 17.11 6.06
CA SER A 139 -20.00 15.98 6.16
C SER A 139 -19.31 14.78 6.80
N PHE A 140 -20.01 14.09 7.69
CA PHE A 140 -19.55 12.82 8.26
C PHE A 140 -19.83 11.60 7.35
N ARG A 141 -20.52 11.81 6.21
CA ARG A 141 -20.86 10.77 5.22
C ARG A 141 -19.67 9.93 4.71
N PRO A 142 -18.45 10.49 4.54
CA PRO A 142 -17.29 9.67 4.15
C PRO A 142 -16.94 8.58 5.17
N PHE A 143 -17.22 8.81 6.45
CA PHE A 143 -17.00 7.86 7.54
C PHE A 143 -18.16 6.87 7.65
N PHE A 144 -19.39 7.35 7.76
CA PHE A 144 -20.57 6.49 7.91
C PHE A 144 -21.72 6.99 7.06
N ASP A 145 -22.24 6.09 6.22
CA ASP A 145 -23.44 6.33 5.41
C ASP A 145 -24.34 5.09 5.51
N SER A 146 -25.52 5.27 6.10
CA SER A 146 -26.47 4.18 6.36
C SER A 146 -27.08 3.61 5.08
N GLN A 147 -27.05 4.34 3.96
CA GLN A 147 -27.57 3.85 2.68
C GLN A 147 -26.70 2.74 2.07
N TRP A 148 -25.40 2.75 2.36
CA TRP A 148 -24.44 1.80 1.78
C TRP A 148 -24.11 0.65 2.73
N PHE A 149 -24.47 0.75 4.03
CA PHE A 149 -24.19 -0.24 5.05
C PHE A 149 -25.13 -1.45 4.94
N THR A 150 -24.83 -2.35 4.00
CA THR A 150 -25.57 -3.61 3.79
C THR A 150 -24.68 -4.83 4.12
N PRO A 151 -25.26 -5.94 4.62
CA PRO A 151 -24.52 -7.17 4.88
C PRO A 151 -23.76 -7.70 3.65
N GLY A 152 -24.30 -7.48 2.44
CA GLY A 152 -23.65 -7.83 1.18
C GLY A 152 -22.38 -7.01 0.94
N LEU A 153 -22.40 -5.70 1.20
CA LEU A 153 -21.20 -4.85 1.09
C LEU A 153 -20.11 -5.30 2.08
N ILE A 154 -20.51 -5.65 3.31
CA ILE A 154 -19.61 -6.16 4.35
C ILE A 154 -18.97 -7.48 3.91
N ALA A 155 -19.75 -8.38 3.30
CA ALA A 155 -19.27 -9.67 2.79
C ALA A 155 -18.33 -9.52 1.57
N THR A 156 -18.48 -8.45 0.77
CA THR A 156 -17.60 -8.16 -0.38
C THR A 156 -16.29 -7.46 0.00
N ALA A 157 -16.03 -7.27 1.30
CA ALA A 157 -14.83 -6.67 1.90
C ALA A 157 -13.79 -6.19 0.87
N ILE A 158 -13.82 -4.90 0.54
CA ILE A 158 -12.82 -4.19 -0.28
C ILE A 158 -13.00 -4.34 -1.81
N SER A 159 -14.06 -3.76 -2.37
CA SER A 159 -13.96 -3.21 -3.73
C SER A 159 -14.44 -1.77 -3.74
N VAL A 160 -13.53 -0.87 -3.38
CA VAL A 160 -13.70 0.60 -3.51
C VAL A 160 -13.41 1.06 -4.94
N ALA A 161 -12.95 0.17 -5.82
CA ALA A 161 -12.80 0.44 -7.24
C ALA A 161 -14.03 -0.06 -8.01
N ARG A 162 -14.95 0.85 -8.31
CA ARG A 162 -15.82 0.77 -9.48
C ARG A 162 -15.58 1.99 -10.34
#